data_AF-A0A7W0XV48-F1
#
_entry.id   AF-A0A7W0XV48-F1
#
_cell.length_a   1.000
_cell.length_b   1.000
_cell.length_c   1.000
_cell.angle_alpha   90.00
_cell.angle_beta   90.00
_cell.angle_gamma   90.00
#
_symmetry.space_group_name_H-M   'P 1'
#
loop_
_entity.id
_entity.type
_entity.pdbx_description
1 polymer ?
#
loop_
_entity_poly.entity_id
_entity_poly.type
_entity_poly.pdbx_seq_one_letter_code
_entity_poly.pdbx_strand_id
1 'polypeptide(L)' 'VQDRPTVFFELIERHGSLGFGKGNFKALFEAIEREQARRGNL' A
#
# COMPACT_ATOMS: atom_id res chain seq x y z
N VAL A 1 6.20 17.12 10.75
CA VAL A 1 6.99 16.99 9.50
C VAL A 1 6.55 15.72 8.79
N GLN A 2 5.78 15.86 7.70
CA GLN A 2 5.90 15.04 6.51
C GLN A 2 5.20 15.78 5.35
N ASP A 3 5.95 16.60 4.60
CA ASP A 3 5.42 17.41 3.48
C ASP A 3 5.36 16.65 2.14
N ARG A 4 5.80 15.38 2.11
CA ARG A 4 5.75 14.52 0.91
C ARG A 4 5.20 13.14 1.26
N PRO A 5 4.26 12.60 0.46
CA PRO A 5 3.62 11.33 0.75
C PRO A 5 4.47 10.13 0.33
N THR A 6 5.61 9.96 0.99
CA THR A 6 6.58 8.89 0.68
C THR A 6 6.54 7.73 1.66
N VAL A 7 6.14 7.98 2.92
CA VAL A 7 6.05 6.95 3.97
C VAL A 7 4.58 6.62 4.25
N PHE A 8 4.29 5.34 4.44
CA PHE A 8 2.99 4.82 4.86
C PHE A 8 3.17 3.69 5.88
N PHE A 9 2.08 3.36 6.57
CA PHE A 9 2.01 2.23 7.49
C PHE A 9 0.98 1.22 7.00
N GLU A 10 1.27 -0.06 7.20
CA GLU A 10 0.36 -1.17 6.92
C GLU A 10 0.13 -1.96 8.21
N LEU A 11 -1.13 -2.33 8.45
CA LEU A 11 -1.51 -3.27 9.50
C LEU A 11 -1.78 -4.63 8.87
N ILE A 12 -1.03 -5.65 9.32
CA ILE A 12 -1.13 -7.02 8.81
C ILE A 12 -1.39 -8.00 9.96
N GLU A 13 -2.43 -8.81 9.82
CA GLU A 13 -2.71 -9.96 10.67
C GLU A 13 -2.40 -11.25 9.90
N ARG A 14 -1.85 -12.24 10.59
CA ARG A 14 -1.40 -13.51 10.01
C ARG A 14 -2.05 -14.68 10.73
N HIS A 15 -2.71 -15.55 9.97
CA HIS A 15 -3.14 -16.87 10.44
C HIS A 15 -2.30 -17.95 9.76
N GLY A 16 -1.15 -18.28 10.36
CA GLY A 16 -0.25 -19.33 9.87
C GLY A 16 0.59 -18.99 8.63
N SER A 17 0.40 -17.80 8.03
CA SER A 17 1.22 -17.35 6.90
C SER A 17 2.56 -16.78 7.36
N LEU A 18 3.66 -17.34 6.83
CA LEU A 18 5.03 -16.87 7.08
C LEU A 18 5.55 -15.91 5.99
N GLY A 19 4.83 -15.77 4.87
CA GLY A 19 5.26 -15.01 3.70
C GLY A 19 4.28 -13.94 3.26
N PHE A 20 4.53 -13.32 2.11
CA PHE A 20 3.61 -12.37 1.49
C PHE A 20 2.80 -13.05 0.38
N GLY A 21 1.55 -12.62 0.21
CA GLY A 21 0.68 -13.08 -0.87
C GLY A 21 0.77 -12.16 -2.08
N LYS A 22 0.96 -12.72 -3.29
CA LYS A 22 0.97 -11.95 -4.55
C LYS A 22 -0.32 -11.13 -4.75
N GLY A 23 -1.46 -11.66 -4.32
CA GLY A 23 -2.75 -10.96 -4.36
C GLY A 23 -2.79 -9.72 -3.46
N ASN A 24 -2.32 -9.84 -2.22
CA ASN A 24 -2.26 -8.71 -1.29
C ASN A 24 -1.32 -7.62 -1.81
N PHE A 25 -0.20 -8.01 -2.40
CA PHE A 25 0.75 -7.07 -2.99
C PHE A 25 0.13 -6.28 -4.14
N LYS A 26 -0.60 -6.95 -5.04
CA LYS A 26 -1.34 -6.29 -6.13
C LYS A 26 -2.39 -5.32 -5.59
N ALA A 27 -3.20 -5.75 -4.61
CA ALA A 27 -4.24 -4.91 -4.02
C ALA A 27 -3.68 -3.67 -3.31
N LEU A 28 -2.53 -3.79 -2.64
CA LEU A 28 -1.83 -2.68 -2.02
C LEU A 28 -1.35 -1.66 -3.06
N PHE A 29 -0.73 -2.13 -4.15
CA PHE A 29 -0.29 -1.26 -5.25
C PHE A 29 -1.45 -0.52 -5.90
N GLU A 30 -2.54 -1.22 -6.23
CA GLU A 30 -3.72 -0.58 -6.81
C GLU A 30 -4.35 0.46 -5.87
N ALA A 31 -4.29 0.25 -4.56
CA ALA A 31 -4.77 1.23 -3.58
C ALA A 31 -3.90 2.49 -3.55
N ILE A 32 -2.58 2.34 -3.63
CA ILE A 32 -1.63 3.46 -3.69
C ILE A 32 -1.80 4.24 -5.00
N GLU A 33 -1.90 3.55 -6.15
CA GLU A 33 -2.10 4.19 -7.46
C GLU A 33 -3.39 5.00 -7.51
N ARG A 34 -4.49 4.50 -6.94
CA ARG A 34 -5.74 5.28 -6.84
C ARG A 34 -5.55 6.58 -6.06
N GLU A 35 -4.77 6.55 -4.99
CA GLU A 35 -4.49 7.74 -4.17
C GLU A 35 -3.51 8.70 -4.86
N GLN A 36 -2.54 8.19 -5.61
CA GLN A 36 -1.66 9.01 -6.46
C GLN A 36 -2.46 9.70 -7.58
N ALA A 37 -3.35 8.97 -8.24
CA ALA A 37 -4.25 9.53 -9.27
C ALA A 37 -5.10 10.67 -8.70
N ARG A 38 -5.66 10.50 -7.49
CA ARG A 38 -6.45 11.54 -6.80
C ARG A 38 -5.64 12.81 -6.51
N ARG A 39 -4.32 12.67 -6.32
CA ARG A 39 -3.39 13.79 -6.08
C ARG A 39 -2.87 14.41 -7.37
N GLY A 40 -3.22 13.86 -8.53
CA GLY A 40 -2.78 14.33 -9.83
C GLY A 40 -1.30 14.06 -10.11
N ASN A 41 -0.73 13.02 -9.49
CA ASN A 41 0.67 12.64 -9.65
C ASN A 41 0.87 11.17 -10.05
N LEU A 42 -0.13 10.58 -10.70
CA LEU A 42 -0.01 9.31 -11.42
C LEU A 42 0.51 9.55 -12.85
#